data_AF-A0A7W1AH72-F1
#
_entry.id   AF-A0A7W1AH72-F1
#
_cell.length_a   1.000
_cell.length_b   1.000
_cell.length_c   1.000
_cell.angle_alpha   90.00
_cell.angle_beta   90.00
_cell.angle_gamma   90.00
#
_symmetry.space_group_name_H-M   'P 1'
#
loop_
_entity.id
_entity.type
_entity.pdbx_description
1 polymer ?
#
loop_
_entity_poly.entity_id
_entity_poly.type
_entity_poly.pdbx_seq_one_letter_code
_entity_poly.pdbx_strand_id
1 'polypeptide(L)' 'AEMARAHNDANVIAFGARVVGPGVAEQALAAFRKTPFEGGRHQRRVDLITALDKQ' A
#
# COMPACT_ATOMS: atom_id res chain seq x y z
N ALA A 1 -2.35 4.98 -5.07
CA ALA A 1 -2.48 4.62 -3.64
C ALA A 1 -3.26 3.32 -3.47
N GLU A 2 -4.41 3.19 -4.13
CA GLU A 2 -5.27 2.00 -4.10
C GLU A 2 -4.51 0.70 -4.40
N MET A 3 -3.76 0.64 -5.50
CA MET A 3 -2.98 -0.56 -5.87
C MET A 3 -1.99 -1.00 -4.80
N ALA A 4 -1.38 -0.06 -4.07
CA ALA A 4 -0.46 -0.40 -3.00
C ALA A 4 -1.19 -1.14 -1.86
N ARG A 5 -2.42 -0.73 -1.54
CA ARG A 5 -3.24 -1.39 -0.53
C ARG A 5 -3.87 -2.68 -1.07
N ALA A 6 -4.49 -2.64 -2.25
CA ALA A 6 -5.20 -3.76 -2.87
C ALA A 6 -4.30 -4.97 -3.18
N HIS A 7 -3.07 -4.74 -3.64
CA HIS A 7 -2.20 -5.80 -4.14
C HIS A 7 -1.03 -6.16 -3.22
N ASN A 8 -0.57 -5.23 -2.38
CA ASN A 8 0.63 -5.45 -1.57
C ASN A 8 0.31 -5.48 -0.07
N ASP A 9 -0.96 -5.36 0.30
CA ASP A 9 -1.40 -5.21 1.69
C ASP A 9 -0.60 -4.15 2.46
N ALA A 10 -0.20 -3.07 1.77
CA ALA A 10 0.65 -2.05 2.37
C ALA A 10 0.01 -1.47 3.63
N ASN A 11 0.78 -1.38 4.70
CA ASN A 11 0.37 -0.86 6.01
C ASN A 11 0.86 0.58 6.26
N VAL A 12 1.84 1.05 5.47
CA VAL A 12 2.39 2.40 5.52
C VAL A 12 2.35 3.01 4.12
N ILE A 13 2.02 4.31 4.05
CA ILE A 13 2.12 5.12 2.83
C ILE A 13 3.05 6.31 3.09
N ALA A 14 3.93 6.60 2.14
CA ALA A 14 4.88 7.70 2.21
C ALA A 14 4.67 8.68 1.05
N PHE A 15 4.87 9.96 1.31
CA PHE A 15 4.72 11.04 0.33
C PHE A 15 5.98 11.92 0.33
N GLY A 16 6.42 12.31 -0.87
CA GLY A 16 7.50 13.29 -1.01
C GLY A 16 6.96 14.72 -0.95
N ALA A 17 7.26 15.45 0.14
CA ALA A 17 6.72 16.80 0.36
C ALA A 17 7.05 17.83 -0.74
N ARG A 18 8.16 17.65 -1.47
CA ARG A 18 8.56 18.51 -2.60
C ARG A 18 7.98 18.07 -3.95
N VAL A 19 7.26 16.96 -3.98
CA VAL A 19 6.76 16.32 -5.21
C VAL A 19 5.23 16.26 -5.22
N VAL A 20 4.63 15.98 -4.06
CA VAL A 20 3.18 15.79 -3.90
C VAL A 20 2.61 16.95 -3.09
N GLY A 21 1.70 17.72 -3.68
CA GLY A 21 0.98 18.77 -2.98
C GLY A 21 -0.01 18.23 -1.94
N PRO A 22 -0.38 19.01 -0.91
CA PRO A 22 -1.22 18.54 0.20
C PRO A 22 -2.56 17.92 -0.23
N GLY A 23 -3.30 18.56 -1.14
CA GLY A 23 -4.59 18.04 -1.61
C GLY A 23 -4.48 16.69 -2.34
N VAL A 24 -3.39 16.48 -3.09
CA VAL A 24 -3.14 15.18 -3.75
C VAL A 24 -2.76 14.12 -2.73
N ALA A 25 -1.96 14.49 -1.72
CA ALA A 25 -1.61 13.58 -0.62
C ALA A 25 -2.85 13.17 0.19
N GLU A 26 -3.76 14.09 0.48
CA GLU A 26 -5.02 13.82 1.18
C GLU A 26 -5.93 12.87 0.39
N GLN A 27 -6.10 13.10 -0.92
CA GLN A 27 -6.87 12.21 -1.78
C GLN A 27 -6.24 10.81 -1.85
N ALA A 28 -4.93 10.74 -2.01
CA ALA A 28 -4.19 9.48 -2.04
C ALA A 28 -4.30 8.73 -0.69
N LEU A 29 -4.22 9.44 0.44
CA LEU A 29 -4.41 8.87 1.77
C LEU A 29 -5.84 8.35 1.96
N ALA A 30 -6.85 9.10 1.51
CA ALA A 30 -8.24 8.67 1.59
C ALA A 30 -8.48 7.39 0.77
N ALA A 31 -7.93 7.32 -0.44
CA ALA A 31 -7.98 6.14 -1.28
C ALA A 31 -7.26 4.96 -0.61
N PHE A 32 -6.03 5.15 -0.14
CA PHE A 32 -5.25 4.13 0.57
C PHE A 32 -6.00 3.53 1.77
N ARG A 33 -6.65 4.36 2.59
CA ARG A 33 -7.37 3.92 3.79
C ARG A 33 -8.67 3.18 3.46
N LYS A 34 -9.35 3.54 2.37
CA LYS A 34 -10.65 2.95 2.00
C LYS A 34 -10.52 1.68 1.19
N THR A 35 -9.42 1.50 0.45
CA THR A 35 -9.20 0.30 -0.36
C THR A 35 -8.98 -0.93 0.53
N PRO A 36 -9.79 -2.00 0.42
CA PRO A 36 -9.50 -3.26 1.07
C PRO A 36 -8.38 -4.01 0.32
N PHE A 37 -7.71 -4.92 1.01
CA PHE A 37 -6.76 -5.84 0.37
C PHE A 37 -7.51 -6.94 -0.37
N GLU A 38 -7.10 -7.26 -1.60
CA GLU A 38 -7.81 -8.23 -2.46
C GLU A 38 -7.46 -9.70 -2.17
N GLY A 39 -6.33 -9.96 -1.51
CA GLY A 39 -5.91 -11.33 -1.20
C GLY A 39 -5.67 -12.20 -2.45
N GLY A 40 -6.01 -13.48 -2.36
CA GLY A 40 -5.89 -14.43 -3.47
C GLY A 40 -4.45 -14.56 -4.00
N ARG A 41 -4.22 -14.23 -5.28
CA ARG A 41 -2.87 -14.27 -5.87
C ARG A 41 -1.89 -13.28 -5.22
N HIS A 42 -2.41 -12.21 -4.61
CA HIS A 42 -1.61 -11.19 -3.96
C HIS A 42 -1.07 -11.65 -2.61
N GLN A 43 -1.87 -12.40 -1.84
CA GLN A 43 -1.43 -12.98 -0.57
C GLN A 43 -0.18 -13.85 -0.74
N ARG A 44 -0.18 -14.72 -1.77
CA ARG A 44 0.99 -15.56 -2.10
C ARG A 44 2.29 -14.75 -2.26
N ARG A 45 2.23 -13.53 -2.79
CA ARG A 45 3.41 -12.67 -2.97
C ARG A 45 3.81 -11.99 -1.67
N VAL A 46 2.85 -11.56 -0.86
CA VAL A 46 3.08 -10.98 0.47
C VAL A 46 3.73 -12.02 1.40
N ASP A 47 3.29 -13.27 1.34
CA ASP A 47 3.86 -14.37 2.14
C ASP A 47 5.33 -14.63 1.79
N LEU A 48 5.70 -14.55 0.51
CA LEU A 48 7.10 -14.68 0.08
C LEU A 48 7.98 -13.57 0.66
N ILE A 49 7.51 -12.33 0.67
CA ILE A 49 8.23 -11.19 1.28
C ILE A 49 8.36 -11.42 2.79
N THR A 50 7.27 -11.81 3.45
CA THR A 50 7.23 -12.05 4.90
C THR A 50 8.15 -13.22 5.31
N ALA A 51 8.34 -14.20 4.44
CA ALA A 51 9.26 -15.31 4.67
C ALA A 51 10.73 -14.87 4.66
N LEU A 52 11.09 -13.84 3.88
CA LEU A 52 12.45 -13.27 3.86
C LEU A 52 12.77 -12.55 5.17
N ASP A 53 11.80 -11.88 5.80
CA ASP A 53 11.99 -11.18 7.07
C ASP A 53 12.23 -12.12 8.28
N LYS A 54 11.95 -13.41 8.13
CA LYS A 54 12.10 -14.43 9.18
C LYS A 54 13.41 -15.24 9.08
N GLN A 55 14.27 -14.91 8.12
CA GLN A 55 15.60 -15.49 7.94
C GLN A 55 16.65 -14.64 8.66
#